data_AF-W9QEE1-F1
#
_entry.id   AF-W9QEE1-F1
#
_cell.length_a   1.000
_cell.length_b   1.000
_cell.length_c   1.000
_cell.angle_alpha   90.00
_cell.angle_beta   90.00
_cell.angle_gamma   90.00
#
_symmetry.space_group_name_H-M   'P 1'
#
loop_
_entity.id
_entity.type
_entity.pdbx_description
1 polymer ?
#
loop_
_entity_poly.entity_id
_entity_poly.type
_entity_poly.pdbx_seq_one_letter_code
_entity_poly.pdbx_strand_id
1 'polypeptide(L)'
;MDPVSTWGNTPLDVVEPEIHELIEKEKRRQCRGIKLIASENLISFAVMEALGSPLTNKSSENLTRSRALQAYLLDPTKWGVNVRP
;
A
#
# COMPACT_ATOMS: atom_id res chain seq x y z
N MET A 1 -10.44 -12.65 -26.31
CA MET A 1 -9.96 -12.16 -25.01
C MET A 1 -10.84 -11.01 -24.60
N ASP A 2 -11.20 -10.92 -23.33
CA ASP A 2 -12.04 -9.82 -22.86
C ASP A 2 -11.33 -8.47 -23.03
N PRO A 3 -12.06 -7.39 -23.35
CA PRO A 3 -11.48 -6.05 -23.44
C PRO A 3 -10.78 -5.63 -22.15
N VAL A 4 -9.69 -4.86 -22.24
CA VAL A 4 -8.97 -4.30 -21.08
C VAL A 4 -9.89 -3.46 -20.20
N SER A 5 -10.88 -2.78 -20.79
CA SER A 5 -11.89 -2.06 -20.03
C SER A 5 -12.69 -2.96 -19.09
N THR A 6 -12.92 -4.23 -19.47
CA THR A 6 -13.74 -5.18 -18.72
C THR A 6 -12.99 -5.79 -17.55
N TRP A 7 -11.74 -6.22 -17.74
CA TRP A 7 -10.97 -6.85 -16.65
C TRP A 7 -10.04 -5.90 -15.89
N GLY A 8 -9.59 -4.80 -16.51
CA GLY A 8 -8.55 -3.91 -15.98
C GLY A 8 -9.04 -2.60 -15.38
N ASN A 9 -10.23 -2.13 -15.76
CA ASN A 9 -10.77 -0.83 -15.31
C ASN A 9 -12.08 -0.94 -14.53
N THR A 10 -12.66 -2.14 -14.46
CA THR A 10 -13.90 -2.36 -13.69
C THR A 10 -13.55 -2.33 -12.19
N PRO A 11 -14.34 -1.64 -11.34
CA PRO A 11 -14.03 -1.55 -9.92
C PRO A 11 -14.23 -2.90 -9.19
N LEU A 12 -13.56 -3.07 -8.05
CA LEU A 12 -13.51 -4.34 -7.31
C LEU A 12 -14.88 -4.84 -6.85
N ASP A 13 -15.82 -3.96 -6.53
CA ASP A 13 -17.17 -4.32 -6.11
C ASP A 13 -17.97 -5.06 -7.19
N VAL A 14 -17.72 -4.74 -8.46
CA VAL A 14 -18.35 -5.39 -9.62
C VAL A 14 -17.58 -6.65 -10.04
N VAL A 15 -16.24 -6.62 -9.99
CA VAL A 15 -15.41 -7.75 -10.40
C VAL A 15 -15.47 -8.89 -9.36
N GLU A 16 -15.32 -8.56 -8.08
CA GLU A 16 -15.31 -9.51 -6.95
C GLU A 16 -16.07 -8.94 -5.73
N PRO A 17 -17.42 -8.99 -5.75
CA PRO A 17 -18.24 -8.46 -4.67
C PRO A 17 -17.99 -9.12 -3.30
N GLU A 18 -17.63 -10.40 -3.29
CA GLU A 18 -17.34 -11.15 -2.06
C GLU A 18 -16.10 -10.59 -1.35
N ILE A 19 -15.02 -10.35 -2.09
CA ILE A 19 -13.78 -9.75 -1.54
C ILE A 19 -14.03 -8.31 -1.11
N HIS A 20 -14.77 -7.54 -1.90
CA HIS A 20 -15.15 -6.18 -1.53
C HIS A 20 -15.92 -6.15 -0.20
N GLU A 21 -16.88 -7.06 0.01
CA GLU A 21 -17.63 -7.15 1.27
C GLU A 21 -16.73 -7.52 2.45
N LEU A 22 -15.79 -8.45 2.26
CA LEU A 22 -14.82 -8.81 3.30
C LEU A 22 -13.93 -7.63 3.70
N ILE A 23 -13.47 -6.83 2.73
CA ILE A 23 -12.67 -5.62 2.97
C ILE A 23 -13.48 -4.59 3.78
N GLU A 24 -14.74 -4.36 3.43
CA GLU A 24 -15.61 -3.42 4.17
C GLU A 24 -15.91 -3.89 5.59
N LYS A 25 -16.10 -5.20 5.80
CA LYS A 25 -16.21 -5.80 7.13
C LYS A 25 -14.94 -5.59 7.95
N GLU A 26 -13.76 -5.78 7.34
CA GLU A 26 -12.48 -5.58 8.02
C GLU A 26 -12.24 -4.10 8.36
N LYS A 27 -12.47 -3.17 7.43
CA LYS A 27 -12.41 -1.72 7.69
C LYS A 27 -13.26 -1.34 8.92
N ARG A 28 -14.48 -1.87 8.98
CA ARG A 28 -15.39 -1.64 10.11
C ARG A 28 -14.88 -2.25 11.41
N ARG A 29 -14.29 -3.45 11.36
CA ARG A 29 -13.69 -4.10 12.54
C ARG A 29 -12.54 -3.26 13.10
N GLN A 30 -11.69 -2.75 12.22
CA GLN A 30 -10.52 -1.95 12.61
C GLN A 30 -10.89 -0.62 13.26
N CYS A 31 -12.00 0.01 12.88
CA CYS A 31 -12.43 1.30 13.45
C CYS A 31 -13.36 1.20 14.65
N ARG A 32 -13.98 0.03 14.90
CA ARG A 32 -14.88 -0.18 16.05
C ARG A 32 -14.21 -0.81 17.26
N GLY A 33 -13.12 -1.55 17.07
CA GLY A 33 -12.36 -2.16 18.16
C GLY A 33 -11.26 -1.24 18.69
N ILE A 34 -10.92 -1.41 19.97
CA ILE A 34 -9.68 -0.84 20.52
C ILE A 34 -8.54 -1.77 20.12
N LYS A 35 -7.65 -1.30 19.23
CA LYS A 35 -6.47 -2.05 18.80
C LYS A 35 -5.33 -1.86 19.81
N LEU A 36 -4.97 -2.93 20.52
CA LEU A 36 -3.92 -2.92 21.56
C LEU A 36 -2.64 -3.68 21.13
N ILE A 37 -2.57 -4.13 19.88
CA ILE A 37 -1.39 -4.82 19.37
C ILE A 37 -0.33 -3.77 19.04
N ALA A 38 0.74 -3.72 19.82
CA ALA A 38 1.75 -2.66 19.74
C ALA A 38 2.49 -2.58 18.40
N SER A 39 2.54 -3.68 17.63
CA SER A 39 3.18 -3.73 16.32
C SER A 39 2.24 -3.35 15.17
N GLU A 40 0.92 -3.27 15.41
CA GLU A 40 -0.04 -2.87 14.39
C GLU A 40 -0.20 -1.35 14.36
N ASN A 41 -0.41 -0.80 13.16
CA ASN A 41 -0.69 0.61 12.99
C ASN A 41 -1.74 0.85 11.90
N LEU A 42 -2.45 1.97 11.97
CA LEU A 42 -3.35 2.43 10.93
C LEU A 42 -2.62 3.47 10.08
N ILE A 43 -2.33 3.11 8.84
CA ILE A 43 -1.68 4.01 7.88
C ILE A 43 -2.63 5.12 7.43
N SER A 44 -2.08 6.25 6.99
CA SER A 44 -2.87 7.33 6.42
C SER A 44 -3.44 6.97 5.05
N PHE A 45 -4.51 7.67 4.66
CA PHE A 45 -5.13 7.47 3.34
C PHE A 45 -4.14 7.73 2.19
N ALA A 46 -3.29 8.75 2.31
CA ALA A 46 -2.26 9.05 1.31
C ALA A 46 -1.27 7.89 1.08
N VAL A 47 -0.91 7.14 2.14
CA VAL A 47 -0.05 5.95 2.01
C VAL A 47 -0.80 4.83 1.31
N MET A 48 -2.09 4.64 1.61
CA MET A 48 -2.94 3.64 0.98
C MET A 48 -3.15 3.92 -0.52
N GLU A 49 -3.38 5.18 -0.91
CA GLU A 49 -3.48 5.59 -2.32
C GLU A 49 -2.18 5.37 -3.09
N ALA A 50 -1.03 5.72 -2.48
CA ALA A 50 0.26 5.47 -3.10
C ALA A 50 0.52 3.97 -3.29
N LEU A 51 0.11 3.13 -2.33
CA LEU A 51 0.24 1.67 -2.42
C LEU A 51 -0.67 1.07 -3.51
N GLY A 52 -1.86 1.62 -3.71
CA GLY A 52 -2.80 1.21 -4.77
C GLY A 52 -2.51 1.79 -6.16
N SER A 53 -1.44 2.59 -6.31
CA SER A 53 -1.12 3.26 -7.58
C SER A 53 -0.40 2.31 -8.56
N PRO A 54 -0.31 2.67 -9.86
CA PRO A 54 0.45 1.90 -10.85
C PRO A 54 1.94 1.75 -10.55
N LEU A 55 2.45 2.38 -9.49
CA LEU A 55 3.82 2.18 -9.00
C LEU A 55 4.08 0.71 -8.60
N THR A 56 3.06 -0.07 -8.25
CA THR A 56 3.19 -1.52 -8.02
C THR A 56 3.73 -2.28 -9.24
N ASN A 57 3.48 -1.76 -10.45
CA ASN A 57 3.95 -2.37 -11.69
C ASN A 57 5.43 -2.05 -11.99
N LYS A 58 6.07 -1.17 -11.20
CA LYS A 58 7.42 -0.65 -11.50
C LYS A 58 8.37 -0.76 -10.31
N SER A 59 9.58 -1.21 -10.61
CA SER A 59 10.71 -1.20 -9.69
C SER A 59 11.28 0.21 -9.52
N SER A 60 10.95 0.91 -8.42
CA SER A 60 11.44 2.27 -8.10
C SER A 60 12.45 2.33 -6.95
N GLU A 61 13.39 1.39 -6.93
CA GLU A 61 14.35 1.18 -5.83
C GLU A 61 15.16 2.43 -5.44
N ASN A 62 15.65 3.19 -6.43
CA ASN A 62 16.50 4.36 -6.18
C ASN A 62 15.76 5.52 -5.50
N LEU A 63 14.50 5.76 -5.88
CA LEU A 63 13.69 6.83 -5.30
C LEU A 63 13.31 6.50 -3.86
N THR A 64 12.91 5.25 -3.61
CA THR A 64 12.56 4.79 -2.26
C THR A 64 13.79 4.78 -1.35
N ARG A 65 14.96 4.37 -1.85
CA ARG A 65 16.23 4.45 -1.11
C ARG A 65 16.57 5.87 -0.69
N SER A 66 16.50 6.83 -1.62
CA SER A 66 16.78 8.25 -1.33
C SER A 66 15.83 8.81 -0.28
N ARG A 67 14.53 8.52 -0.39
CA ARG A 67 13.52 8.94 0.61
C ARG A 67 13.73 8.29 1.98
N ALA A 68 14.12 7.02 2.02
CA ALA A 68 14.40 6.33 3.28
C ALA A 68 15.59 6.95 4.01
N LEU A 69 16.69 7.23 3.31
CA LEU A 69 17.85 7.92 3.89
C LEU A 69 17.47 9.31 4.43
N GLN A 70 16.67 10.06 3.69
CA GLN A 70 16.18 11.36 4.12
C GLN A 70 15.28 11.27 5.37
N ALA A 71 14.37 10.29 5.42
CA ALA A 71 13.43 10.11 6.53
C ALA A 71 14.14 9.82 7.86
N TYR A 72 15.26 9.08 7.81
CA TYR A 72 16.07 8.75 8.98
C TYR A 72 17.25 9.72 9.21
N LEU A 73 17.35 10.80 8.43
CA LEU A 73 18.43 11.79 8.51
C LEU A 73 19.83 11.16 8.35
N LEU A 74 19.94 10.15 7.49
CA LEU A 74 21.16 9.39 7.27
C LEU A 74 22.00 9.98 6.14
N ASP A 75 23.30 10.01 6.36
CA ASP A 75 24.29 10.38 5.34
C ASP A 75 24.42 9.25 4.29
N PRO A 76 24.11 9.50 3.01
CA PRO A 76 24.17 8.51 1.95
C PRO A 76 25.59 7.99 1.68
N THR A 77 26.63 8.71 2.11
CA THR A 77 28.03 8.25 1.98
C THR A 77 28.43 7.26 3.07
N LYS A 78 27.68 7.22 4.17
CA LYS A 78 27.95 6.37 5.34
C LYS A 78 26.96 5.23 5.51
N TRP A 79 25.76 5.38 4.95
CA TRP A 79 24.67 4.44 5.12
C TRP A 79 24.08 4.03 3.79
N GLY A 80 24.02 2.71 3.56
CA GLY A 80 23.24 2.09 2.50
C GLY A 80 21.89 1.64 3.03
N VAL A 81 20.83 1.80 2.23
CA VAL A 81 19.51 1.24 2.53
C VAL A 81 19.08 0.35 1.37
N ASN A 82 18.79 -0.91 1.69
CA ASN A 82 18.05 -1.78 0.78
C ASN A 82 16.56 -1.69 1.12
N VAL A 83 15.75 -1.37 0.13
CA VAL A 83 14.29 -1.22 0.26
C VAL A 83 13.55 -2.47 -0.21
N ARG A 84 14.29 -3.50 -0.62
CA ARG A 84 13.81 -4.85 -0.92
C ARG A 84 14.37 -5.80 0.16
N PRO A 85 13.51 -6.54 0.88
CA PRO A 85 13.96 -7.54 1.85
C PRO A 85 14.89 -8.58 1.24
#